data_AF-A0A6G3XLE3-F1
#
_entry.id   AF-A0A6G3XLE3-F1
#
_cell.length_a   1.000
_cell.length_b   1.000
_cell.length_c   1.000
_cell.angle_alpha   90.00
_cell.angle_beta   90.00
_cell.angle_gamma   90.00
#
_symmetry.space_group_name_H-M   'P 1'
#
loop_
_entity.id
_entity.type
_entity.pdbx_description
1 polymer ?
#
loop_
_entity_poly.entity_id
_entity_poly.type
_entity_poly.pdbx_seq_one_letter_code
_entity_poly.pdbx_strand_id
1 'polypeptide(L)'
;FRTHDVFARWLMSERSAAAEQGRRLLRLTQWSDKPWDRVQALYVNAIVAAWEGDPDAAGTFGAQGVELSVKHGLSSWSAMLNVPLGWALTHAGQREGIPKMMNALT
;
A
#
# COMPACT_ATOMS: atom_id res chain seq x y z
N PHE A 1 -10.70 -4.94 10.18
CA PHE A 1 -10.07 -5.13 11.51
C PHE A 1 -8.68 -5.81 11.49
N ARG A 2 -8.05 -6.16 10.35
CA ARG A 2 -6.74 -6.88 10.35
C ARG A 2 -5.53 -6.02 9.96
N THR A 3 -5.76 -4.81 9.46
CA THR A 3 -4.76 -3.92 8.86
C THR A 3 -3.97 -3.12 9.89
N HIS A 4 -4.66 -2.62 10.92
CA HIS A 4 -4.02 -1.99 12.08
C HIS A 4 -3.04 -2.92 12.82
N ASP A 5 -3.28 -4.24 12.79
CA ASP A 5 -2.39 -5.24 13.41
C ASP A 5 -1.01 -5.27 12.73
N VAL A 6 -0.96 -5.09 11.41
CA VAL A 6 0.33 -5.02 10.68
C VAL A 6 1.14 -3.81 11.14
N PHE A 7 0.52 -2.63 11.19
CA PHE A 7 1.20 -1.42 11.65
C PHE A 7 1.58 -1.50 13.12
N ALA A 8 0.71 -2.03 13.99
CA ALA A 8 1.01 -2.20 15.41
C ALA A 8 2.23 -3.10 15.61
N ARG A 9 2.27 -4.26 14.95
CA ARG A 9 3.43 -5.17 14.98
C ARG A 9 4.69 -4.51 14.48
N TRP A 10 4.59 -3.76 13.38
CA TRP A 10 5.71 -3.00 12.85
C TRP A 10 6.22 -1.99 13.89
N LEU A 11 5.34 -1.17 14.48
CA LEU A 11 5.70 -0.16 15.49
C LEU A 11 6.27 -0.77 16.77
N MET A 12 5.85 -1.98 17.14
CA MET A 12 6.41 -2.75 18.27
C MET A 12 7.72 -3.47 17.93
N SER A 13 8.34 -3.17 16.77
CA SER A 13 9.57 -3.81 16.28
C SER A 13 9.44 -5.32 15.99
N GLU A 14 8.22 -5.85 15.87
CA GLU A 14 7.94 -7.24 15.47
C GLU A 14 7.95 -7.38 13.94
N ARG A 15 9.07 -7.03 13.28
CA ARG A 15 9.17 -6.95 11.81
C ARG A 15 8.71 -8.21 11.08
N SER A 16 9.17 -9.38 11.51
CA SER A 16 8.79 -10.67 10.92
C SER A 16 7.31 -10.98 11.06
N ALA A 17 6.70 -10.61 12.20
CA ALA A 17 5.27 -10.82 12.43
C ALA A 17 4.42 -9.85 11.60
N ALA A 18 4.86 -8.59 11.45
CA ALA A 18 4.23 -7.62 10.56
C ALA A 18 4.24 -8.10 9.10
N ALA A 19 5.39 -8.59 8.62
CA ALA A 19 5.53 -9.12 7.27
C ALA A 19 4.64 -10.35 7.03
N GLU A 20 4.60 -11.30 7.98
CA GLU A 20 3.74 -12.47 7.83
C GLU A 20 2.25 -12.11 7.85
N GLN A 21 1.85 -11.18 8.72
CA GLN A 21 0.48 -10.69 8.76
C GLN A 21 0.11 -9.94 7.47
N GLY A 22 1.03 -9.16 6.90
CA GLY A 22 0.85 -8.50 5.60
C GLY A 22 0.61 -9.49 4.46
N ARG A 23 1.44 -10.54 4.37
CA ARG A 23 1.26 -11.64 3.40
C ARG A 23 -0.05 -12.40 3.61
N ARG A 24 -0.40 -12.69 4.86
CA ARG A 24 -1.66 -13.35 5.22
C ARG A 24 -2.86 -12.52 4.77
N LEU A 25 -2.81 -11.20 4.97
CA LEU A 25 -3.87 -10.29 4.56
C LEU A 25 -4.07 -10.29 3.04
N LEU A 26 -2.98 -10.27 2.26
CA LEU A 26 -3.08 -10.40 0.80
C LEU A 26 -3.73 -11.73 0.39
N ARG A 27 -3.31 -12.87 0.96
CA ARG A 27 -3.90 -14.18 0.64
C ARG A 27 -5.41 -14.22 0.92
N LEU A 28 -5.82 -13.72 2.08
CA LEU A 28 -7.23 -13.75 2.49
C LEU A 28 -8.14 -12.85 1.65
N THR A 29 -7.58 -11.80 1.07
CA THR A 29 -8.35 -10.80 0.32
C THR A 29 -8.31 -11.01 -1.19
N GLN A 30 -7.55 -12.00 -1.67
CA GLN A 30 -7.42 -12.32 -3.10
C GLN A 30 -8.76 -12.66 -3.76
N TRP A 31 -9.65 -13.31 -3.02
CA TRP A 31 -10.95 -13.79 -3.50
C TRP A 31 -12.12 -13.17 -2.72
N SER A 32 -11.91 -12.02 -2.07
CA SER A 32 -12.99 -11.35 -1.36
C SER A 32 -13.95 -10.72 -2.36
N ASP A 33 -15.26 -10.90 -2.14
CA ASP A 33 -16.32 -10.20 -2.87
C ASP A 33 -16.30 -8.67 -2.61
N LYS A 34 -15.49 -8.24 -1.64
CA LYS A 34 -15.34 -6.85 -1.23
C LYS A 34 -14.02 -6.29 -1.76
N PRO A 35 -14.02 -5.52 -2.85
CA PRO A 35 -12.79 -4.99 -3.45
C PRO A 35 -12.00 -4.10 -2.49
N TRP A 36 -12.68 -3.43 -1.55
CA TRP A 36 -12.04 -2.59 -0.54
C TRP A 36 -11.13 -3.37 0.43
N ASP A 37 -11.42 -4.64 0.71
CA ASP A 37 -10.57 -5.47 1.58
C ASP A 37 -9.19 -5.67 0.94
N ARG A 38 -9.17 -5.96 -0.37
CA ARG A 38 -7.94 -6.17 -1.15
C ARG A 38 -7.16 -4.87 -1.31
N VAL A 39 -7.84 -3.77 -1.61
CA VAL A 39 -7.23 -2.44 -1.70
C VAL A 39 -6.58 -2.05 -0.37
N GLN A 40 -7.26 -2.29 0.76
CA GLN A 40 -6.69 -2.02 2.08
C GLN A 40 -5.46 -2.88 2.36
N ALA A 41 -5.47 -4.15 1.94
CA ALA A 41 -4.32 -5.03 2.07
C ALA A 41 -3.10 -4.54 1.28
N LEU A 42 -3.32 -4.11 0.05
CA LEU A 42 -2.27 -3.53 -0.81
C LEU A 42 -1.70 -2.26 -0.20
N TYR A 43 -2.56 -1.36 0.31
CA TYR A 43 -2.13 -0.13 0.97
C TYR A 43 -1.21 -0.39 2.16
N VAL A 44 -1.60 -1.29 3.07
CA VAL A 44 -0.78 -1.61 4.25
C VAL A 44 0.58 -2.19 3.87
N ASN A 45 0.62 -3.11 2.90
CA ASN A 45 1.89 -3.68 2.44
C ASN A 45 2.76 -2.63 1.74
N ALA A 46 2.17 -1.69 0.98
CA ALA A 46 2.89 -0.60 0.33
C ALA A 46 3.54 0.36 1.35
N ILE A 47 2.82 0.72 2.41
CA ILE A 47 3.34 1.59 3.48
C ILE A 47 4.46 0.90 4.26
N VAL A 48 4.28 -0.36 4.63
CA VAL A 48 5.34 -1.11 5.35
C VAL A 48 6.58 -1.25 4.48
N ALA A 49 6.43 -1.57 3.19
CA ALA A 49 7.56 -1.60 2.26
C ALA A 49 8.30 -0.26 2.21
N ALA A 50 7.57 0.86 2.16
CA ALA A 50 8.18 2.18 2.20
C ALA A 50 8.96 2.43 3.51
N TRP A 51 8.42 2.01 4.65
CA TRP A 51 9.10 2.13 5.95
C TRP A 51 10.33 1.22 6.09
N GLU A 52 10.35 0.08 5.41
CA GLU A 52 11.51 -0.82 5.34
C GLU A 52 12.55 -0.37 4.29
N GLY A 53 12.29 0.71 3.55
CA GLY A 53 13.18 1.19 2.51
C GLY A 53 13.17 0.32 1.24
N ASP A 54 12.05 -0.36 0.96
CA ASP A 54 11.85 -1.21 -0.23
C ASP A 54 10.96 -0.49 -1.26
N PRO A 55 11.57 0.31 -2.18
CA PRO A 55 10.83 1.04 -3.21
C PRO A 55 10.17 0.12 -4.24
N ASP A 56 10.75 -1.04 -4.54
CA ASP A 56 10.20 -1.96 -5.54
C ASP A 56 8.90 -2.59 -5.05
N ALA A 57 8.87 -3.05 -3.79
CA ALA A 57 7.65 -3.58 -3.19
C ALA A 57 6.60 -2.49 -2.95
N ALA A 58 7.01 -1.31 -2.47
CA ALA A 58 6.11 -0.17 -2.27
C ALA A 58 5.44 0.25 -3.59
N GLY A 59 6.23 0.33 -4.67
CA GLY A 59 5.75 0.63 -6.01
C GLY A 59 4.80 -0.45 -6.55
N THR A 60 5.16 -1.73 -6.40
CA THR A 60 4.34 -2.86 -6.86
C THR A 60 2.97 -2.89 -6.16
N PHE A 61 2.94 -2.84 -4.84
CA PHE A 61 1.68 -2.84 -4.09
C PHE A 61 0.87 -1.55 -4.32
N GLY A 62 1.55 -0.40 -4.39
CA GLY A 62 0.93 0.88 -4.70
C GLY A 62 0.23 0.87 -6.06
N ALA A 63 0.91 0.43 -7.13
CA ALA A 63 0.37 0.36 -8.48
C ALA A 63 -0.84 -0.57 -8.58
N GLN A 64 -0.73 -1.80 -8.05
CA GLN A 64 -1.85 -2.74 -8.01
C GLN A 64 -3.05 -2.17 -7.25
N GLY A 65 -2.80 -1.48 -6.13
CA GLY A 65 -3.84 -0.86 -5.33
C GLY A 65 -4.54 0.27 -6.08
N VAL A 66 -3.78 1.14 -6.77
CA VAL A 66 -4.34 2.23 -7.58
C VAL A 66 -5.21 1.66 -8.69
N GLU A 67 -4.72 0.67 -9.45
CA GLU A 67 -5.46 0.03 -10.52
C GLU A 67 -6.80 -0.53 -10.02
N LEU A 68 -6.77 -1.29 -8.92
CA LEU A 68 -7.96 -1.87 -8.34
C LEU A 68 -8.92 -0.81 -7.79
N SER A 69 -8.39 0.25 -7.18
CA SER A 69 -9.19 1.36 -6.66
C SER A 69 -9.91 2.10 -7.77
N VAL A 70 -9.23 2.37 -8.88
CA VAL A 70 -9.82 3.00 -10.08
C VAL A 70 -10.92 2.11 -10.67
N LYS A 71 -10.63 0.81 -10.85
CA LYS A 71 -11.59 -0.16 -11.39
C LYS A 71 -12.92 -0.19 -10.62
N HIS A 72 -12.88 0.00 -9.30
CA HIS A 72 -14.05 -0.08 -8.43
C HIS A 72 -14.57 1.28 -7.94
N GLY A 73 -14.07 2.40 -8.48
CA GLY A 73 -14.55 3.75 -8.10
C GLY A 73 -14.18 4.18 -6.68
N LEU A 74 -13.12 3.61 -6.09
CA LEU A 74 -12.67 3.89 -4.73
C LEU A 74 -11.66 5.06 -4.71
N SER A 75 -12.14 6.27 -5.03
CA SER A 75 -11.29 7.46 -5.24
C SER A 75 -10.38 7.79 -4.04
N SER A 76 -10.90 7.76 -2.81
CA SER A 76 -10.11 8.02 -1.60
C SER A 76 -8.98 7.00 -1.42
N TRP A 77 -9.21 5.73 -1.77
CA TRP A 77 -8.18 4.71 -1.72
C TRP A 77 -7.13 4.88 -2.81
N SER A 78 -7.55 5.26 -4.02
CA SER A 78 -6.62 5.61 -5.09
C SER A 78 -5.68 6.73 -4.66
N ALA A 79 -6.21 7.79 -4.04
CA ALA A 79 -5.39 8.88 -3.48
C ALA A 79 -4.40 8.35 -2.43
N MET A 80 -4.86 7.62 -1.41
CA MET A 80 -3.96 7.06 -0.37
C MET A 80 -2.85 6.16 -0.93
N LEU A 81 -3.14 5.35 -1.94
CA LEU A 81 -2.17 4.46 -2.59
C LEU A 81 -1.18 5.21 -3.51
N ASN A 82 -1.54 6.39 -4.02
CA ASN A 82 -0.63 7.24 -4.76
C ASN A 82 0.51 7.79 -3.89
N VAL A 83 0.36 7.81 -2.56
CA VAL A 83 1.43 8.23 -1.64
C VAL A 83 2.62 7.26 -1.65
N PRO A 84 2.49 5.97 -1.26
CA PRO A 84 3.61 5.03 -1.30
C PRO A 84 4.10 4.75 -2.74
N LEU A 85 3.21 4.82 -3.75
CA LEU A 85 3.62 4.72 -5.15
C LEU A 85 4.48 5.92 -5.58
N GLY A 86 4.07 7.15 -5.25
CA GLY A 86 4.83 8.36 -5.55
C GLY A 86 6.18 8.41 -4.80
N TRP A 87 6.21 7.89 -3.57
CA TRP A 87 7.45 7.70 -2.82
C TRP A 87 8.41 6.74 -3.54
N ALA A 88 7.93 5.58 -3.98
CA ALA A 88 8.72 4.60 -4.74
C ALA A 88 9.26 5.19 -6.06
N LEU A 89 8.42 5.90 -6.81
CA LEU A 89 8.82 6.60 -8.03
C LEU A 89 9.91 7.64 -7.77
N THR A 90 9.78 8.40 -6.68
CA THR A 90 10.80 9.39 -6.27
C THR A 90 12.13 8.71 -5.95
N HIS A 91 12.10 7.58 -5.24
CA HIS A 91 13.29 6.77 -4.94
C HIS A 91 13.94 6.19 -6.21
N ALA A 92 13.15 5.88 -7.24
CA ALA A 92 13.65 5.46 -8.55
C ALA A 92 14.14 6.63 -9.43
N GLY A 93 14.16 7.86 -8.94
CA GLY A 93 14.57 9.05 -9.70
C GLY A 93 13.55 9.53 -10.73
N GLN A 94 12.30 9.04 -10.65
CA GLN A 94 11.23 9.41 -11.58
C GLN A 94 10.57 10.72 -11.14
N ARG A 95 10.48 11.68 -12.07
CA ARG A 95 10.07 13.07 -11.79
C ARG A 95 8.60 13.21 -11.40
N GLU A 96 7.78 12.25 -11.82
CA GLU A 96 6.37 12.16 -11.49
C GLU A 96 6.09 11.79 -10.02
N GLY A 97 7.08 11.28 -9.28
CA GLY A 97 6.88 10.77 -7.93
C GLY A 97 6.35 11.82 -6.95
N ILE A 98 6.99 13.00 -6.89
CA ILE A 98 6.57 14.10 -6.01
C ILE A 98 5.18 14.64 -6.40
N PRO A 99 4.89 15.01 -7.67
CA PRO A 99 3.54 15.40 -8.08
C PRO A 99 2.47 14.38 -7.71
N LYS A 100 2.76 13.08 -7.84
CA LYS A 100 1.82 12.01 -7.50
C LYS A 100 1.48 11.97 -6.02
N MET A 101 2.44 12.24 -5.15
CA MET A 101 2.20 12.38 -3.70
C MET A 101 1.43 13.66 -3.36
N MET A 102 1.75 14.79 -3.99
CA MET A 102 1.05 16.06 -3.70
C MET A 102 -0.43 15.99 -4.10
N ASN A 103 -0.72 15.45 -5.29
CA ASN A 103 -2.09 15.31 -5.78
C ASN A 103 -2.95 14.33 -4.96
N ALA A 104 -2.32 13.48 -4.14
CA ALA A 104 -3.03 12.59 -3.23
C ALA A 104 -3.56 13.30 -1.96
N LEU A 105 -3.09 14.52 -1.69
CA LEU A 105 -3.41 15.29 -0.47
C LEU A 105 -4.44 16.40 -0.71
N THR A 106 -4.86 16.59 -1.96
CA THR A 106 -5.80 17.63 -2.43
C THR A 106 -7.11 17.00 -2.88
#